data_AF-A0A935WM22-F1
#
_entry.id   AF-A0A935WM22-F1
#
_cell.length_a   1.000
_cell.length_b   1.000
_cell.length_c   1.000
_cell.angle_alpha   90.00
_cell.angle_beta   90.00
_cell.angle_gamma   90.00
#
_symmetry.space_group_name_H-M   'P 1'
#
loop_
_entity.id
_entity.type
_entity.pdbx_description
1 polymer ?
#
loop_
_entity_poly.entity_id
_entity_poly.type
_entity_poly.pdbx_seq_one_letter_code
_entity_poly.pdbx_strand_id
1 'polypeptide(L)'
;MTRFARADGSIVIINRGFVPLEKKEPASRGEGQTEGVVRITGLFRAPEQTNYFTPANDPKRNAWYSKNPADIERAFGLKNVLPFLLDETRDHRAGELPQPNETKLTFTNNHLGYALTWYGLACTLIGVFAAFAWQRLRASRL
;
A
#
# COMPACT_ATOMS: atom_id res chain seq x y z
N MET A 1 -13.93 -0.16 6.81
CA MET A 1 -13.07 0.60 7.75
C MET A 1 -13.74 0.67 9.11
N THR A 2 -12.94 0.77 10.17
CA THR A 2 -13.43 0.78 11.56
C THR A 2 -12.87 2.00 12.27
N ARG A 3 -13.72 2.67 13.05
CA ARG A 3 -13.35 3.81 13.89
C ARG A 3 -12.84 3.32 15.25
N PHE A 4 -11.71 3.86 15.69
CA PHE A 4 -11.18 3.63 17.04
C PHE A 4 -11.00 4.96 17.74
N ALA A 5 -11.48 5.05 18.98
CA ALA A 5 -11.25 6.19 19.84
C ALA A 5 -9.93 6.00 20.61
N ARG A 6 -9.14 7.06 20.71
CA ARG A 6 -7.95 7.13 21.54
C ARG A 6 -8.30 7.75 22.90
N ALA A 7 -7.43 7.57 23.90
CA ALA A 7 -7.64 8.07 25.25
C ALA A 7 -7.77 9.61 25.34
N ASP A 8 -7.19 10.33 24.36
CA ASP A 8 -7.30 11.78 24.23
C ASP A 8 -8.58 12.25 23.51
N GLY A 9 -9.50 11.33 23.20
CA GLY A 9 -10.74 11.60 22.50
C GLY A 9 -10.60 11.80 20.99
N SER A 10 -9.40 11.66 20.42
CA SER A 10 -9.22 11.64 18.96
C SER A 10 -9.66 10.31 18.36
N ILE A 11 -10.16 10.35 17.12
CA ILE A 11 -10.62 9.17 16.39
C ILE A 11 -9.64 8.87 15.26
N VAL A 12 -9.18 7.62 15.18
CA VAL A 12 -8.41 7.11 14.05
C VAL A 12 -9.28 6.17 13.22
N ILE A 13 -9.22 6.32 11.90
CA ILE A 13 -9.86 5.40 10.96
C ILE A 13 -8.87 4.31 10.59
N ILE A 14 -9.27 3.07 10.81
CA ILE A 14 -8.42 1.90 10.60
C ILE A 14 -9.02 1.00 9.54
N ASN A 15 -8.22 0.68 8.54
CA ASN A 15 -8.49 -0.39 7.61
C ASN A 15 -7.96 -1.70 8.22
N ARG A 16 -8.87 -2.48 8.79
CA ARG A 16 -8.59 -3.78 9.40
C ARG A 16 -8.42 -4.91 8.38
N GLY A 17 -8.50 -4.57 7.09
CA GLY A 17 -8.35 -5.47 5.96
C GLY A 17 -9.66 -6.08 5.46
N PHE A 18 -9.59 -7.25 4.85
CA PHE A 18 -10.64 -7.78 3.98
C PHE A 18 -11.77 -8.48 4.75
N VAL A 19 -12.99 -8.32 4.25
CA VAL A 19 -14.18 -9.06 4.70
C VAL A 19 -14.97 -9.48 3.46
N PRO A 20 -15.27 -10.78 3.28
CA PRO A 20 -16.15 -11.25 2.21
C PRO A 20 -17.51 -10.58 2.26
N LEU A 21 -18.13 -10.39 1.09
CA LEU A 21 -19.39 -9.65 0.98
C LEU A 21 -20.53 -10.31 1.79
N GLU A 22 -20.53 -11.64 1.85
CA GLU A 22 -21.48 -12.46 2.60
C GLU A 22 -21.37 -12.24 4.12
N LYS A 23 -20.20 -11.75 4.58
CA LYS A 23 -19.89 -11.45 5.98
C LYS A 23 -19.74 -9.94 6.24
N LYS A 24 -20.28 -9.10 5.36
CA LYS A 24 -20.20 -7.63 5.49
C LYS A 24 -20.76 -7.15 6.82
N GLU A 25 -21.90 -7.70 7.23
CA GLU A 25 -22.58 -7.33 8.47
C GLU A 25 -21.75 -7.69 9.72
N PRO A 26 -21.49 -6.74 10.63
CA PRO A 26 -20.67 -6.98 11.82
C PRO A 26 -21.07 -8.20 12.66
N ALA A 27 -22.39 -8.46 12.77
CA ALA A 27 -22.95 -9.58 13.52
C ALA A 27 -22.53 -10.96 12.96
N SER A 28 -22.19 -11.04 11.67
CA SER A 28 -21.75 -12.28 11.01
C SER A 28 -20.26 -12.62 11.26
N ARG A 29 -19.55 -11.76 11.99
CA ARG A 29 -18.10 -11.85 12.26
C ARG A 29 -17.74 -11.37 13.66
N GLY A 30 -18.47 -11.87 14.66
CA GLY A 30 -18.32 -11.48 16.06
C GLY A 30 -16.91 -11.66 16.61
N GLU A 31 -16.18 -12.70 16.19
CA GLU A 31 -14.80 -12.96 16.60
C GLU A 31 -13.84 -11.78 16.30
N GLY A 32 -14.11 -11.02 15.24
CA GLY A 32 -13.33 -9.83 14.89
C GLY A 32 -13.72 -8.56 15.66
N GLN A 33 -14.82 -8.59 16.41
CA GLN A 33 -15.34 -7.44 17.18
C GLN A 33 -14.76 -7.47 18.59
N THR A 34 -13.50 -7.05 18.71
CA THR A 34 -12.84 -6.96 20.02
C THR A 34 -13.38 -5.76 20.80
N GLU A 35 -13.79 -5.99 22.04
CA GLU A 35 -14.17 -4.94 22.98
C GLU A 35 -12.97 -4.50 23.85
N GLY A 36 -13.02 -3.26 24.34
CA GLY A 36 -12.01 -2.72 25.25
C GLY A 36 -10.81 -2.06 24.56
N VAL A 37 -9.74 -1.87 25.35
CA VAL A 37 -8.52 -1.19 24.89
C VAL A 37 -7.65 -2.16 24.11
N VAL A 38 -7.33 -1.78 22.88
CA VAL A 38 -6.46 -2.56 21.99
C VAL A 38 -5.26 -1.73 21.52
N ARG A 39 -4.12 -2.39 21.30
CA ARG A 39 -2.98 -1.81 20.59
C ARG A 39 -3.06 -2.23 19.13
N ILE A 40 -3.03 -1.25 18.23
CA ILE A 40 -3.02 -1.50 16.78
C ILE A 40 -1.72 -0.97 16.20
N THR A 41 -1.04 -1.84 15.45
CA THR A 41 0.13 -1.50 14.62
C THR A 41 -0.29 -1.54 13.17
N GLY A 42 0.15 -0.56 12.39
CA GLY A 42 -0.21 -0.50 10.99
C GLY A 42 0.60 0.51 10.17
N LEU A 43 0.35 0.54 8.88
CA LEU A 43 0.94 1.49 7.94
C LEU A 43 0.15 2.79 7.95
N PHE A 44 0.87 3.91 8.06
CA PHE A 44 0.30 5.23 7.85
C PHE A 44 -0.18 5.38 6.40
N ARG A 45 -1.37 5.94 6.20
CA ARG A 45 -1.93 6.27 4.89
C ARG A 45 -2.41 7.72 4.87
N ALA A 46 -1.85 8.49 3.95
CA ALA A 46 -2.36 9.82 3.64
C ALA A 46 -3.78 9.73 3.07
N PRO A 47 -4.62 10.76 3.27
CA PRO A 47 -5.95 10.84 2.66
C PRO A 47 -5.88 10.70 1.14
N GLU A 48 -6.70 9.81 0.59
CA GLU A 48 -6.78 9.65 -0.87
C GLU A 48 -7.43 10.86 -1.52
N GLN A 49 -6.83 11.32 -2.62
CA GLN A 49 -7.43 12.32 -3.50
C GLN A 49 -8.31 11.63 -4.53
N THR A 50 -9.44 12.25 -4.85
CA THR A 50 -10.34 11.77 -5.90
C THR A 50 -9.96 12.37 -7.25
N ASN A 51 -10.25 11.63 -8.31
CA ASN A 51 -10.13 12.11 -9.69
C ASN A 51 -11.44 11.85 -10.46
N TYR A 52 -11.50 12.25 -11.73
CA TYR A 52 -12.68 12.08 -12.59
C TYR A 52 -13.20 10.63 -12.71
N PHE A 53 -12.36 9.63 -12.42
CA PHE A 53 -12.72 8.22 -12.49
C PHE A 53 -12.99 7.58 -11.12
N THR A 54 -12.85 8.34 -10.03
CA THR A 54 -13.16 7.84 -8.69
C THR A 54 -14.66 8.00 -8.43
N PRO A 55 -15.42 6.90 -8.22
CA PRO A 55 -16.83 7.01 -7.88
C PRO A 55 -17.04 7.76 -6.57
N ALA A 56 -18.19 8.42 -6.43
CA ALA A 56 -18.57 9.05 -5.17
C ALA A 56 -18.82 7.98 -4.08
N ASN A 57 -18.38 8.27 -2.85
CA ASN A 57 -18.70 7.44 -1.69
C ASN A 57 -20.22 7.37 -1.46
N ASP A 58 -20.71 6.21 -1.00
CA ASP A 58 -22.10 5.99 -0.58
C ASP A 58 -22.11 5.57 0.90
N PRO A 59 -22.13 6.55 1.83
CA PRO A 59 -22.16 6.26 3.26
C PRO A 59 -23.40 5.50 3.71
N LYS A 60 -24.54 5.64 3.01
CA LYS A 60 -25.78 4.93 3.34
C LYS A 60 -25.63 3.44 3.14
N ARG A 61 -24.90 3.02 2.10
CA ARG A 61 -24.55 1.62 1.84
C ARG A 61 -23.22 1.19 2.46
N ASN A 62 -22.57 2.06 3.22
CA ASN A 62 -21.23 1.88 3.76
C ASN A 62 -20.21 1.49 2.67
N ALA A 63 -20.28 2.15 1.51
CA ALA A 63 -19.38 1.95 0.38
C ALA A 63 -18.46 3.16 0.24
N TRP A 64 -17.15 2.89 0.28
CA TRP A 64 -16.09 3.90 0.32
C TRP A 64 -15.10 3.60 -0.80
N TYR A 65 -15.15 4.40 -1.86
CA TYR A 65 -14.27 4.32 -3.02
C TYR A 65 -13.03 5.19 -2.85
N SER A 66 -13.16 6.34 -2.21
CA SER A 66 -12.03 7.15 -1.74
C SER A 66 -11.85 6.99 -0.24
N LYS A 67 -10.62 6.68 0.18
CA LYS A 67 -10.26 6.52 1.58
C LYS A 67 -9.79 7.87 2.14
N ASN A 68 -10.74 8.75 2.45
CA ASN A 68 -10.47 10.06 3.02
C ASN A 68 -11.12 10.22 4.42
N PRO A 69 -10.35 10.48 5.49
CA PRO A 69 -10.90 10.62 6.85
C PRO A 69 -11.89 11.76 6.99
N ALA A 70 -11.71 12.86 6.24
CA ALA A 70 -12.61 14.02 6.30
C ALA A 70 -14.00 13.70 5.71
N ASP A 71 -14.07 12.81 4.71
CA ASP A 71 -15.35 12.37 4.15
C ASP A 71 -16.08 11.43 5.12
N ILE A 72 -15.33 10.57 5.81
CA ILE A 72 -15.85 9.68 6.86
C ILE A 72 -16.34 10.51 8.06
N GLU A 73 -15.57 11.51 8.47
CA GLU A 73 -15.94 12.45 9.54
C GLU A 73 -17.29 13.10 9.24
N ARG A 74 -17.41 13.69 8.04
CA ARG A 74 -18.63 14.37 7.59
C ARG A 74 -19.83 13.43 7.51
N ALA A 75 -19.64 12.23 6.98
CA ALA A 75 -20.73 11.29 6.75
C ALA A 75 -21.31 10.71 8.04
N PHE A 76 -20.46 10.49 9.05
CA PHE A 76 -20.87 9.92 10.34
C PHE A 76 -21.03 10.96 11.45
N GLY A 77 -20.88 12.26 11.14
CA GLY A 77 -20.98 13.34 12.12
C GLY A 77 -19.94 13.22 13.25
N LEU A 78 -18.77 12.69 12.93
CA LEU A 78 -17.69 12.51 13.90
C LEU A 78 -17.03 13.86 14.19
N LYS A 79 -16.29 13.92 15.30
CA LYS A 79 -15.43 15.05 15.64
C LYS A 79 -14.05 14.51 15.99
N ASN A 80 -13.04 15.35 15.82
CA ASN A 80 -11.65 15.05 16.23
C ASN A 80 -11.08 13.82 15.51
N VAL A 81 -11.43 13.62 14.23
CA VAL A 81 -10.86 12.56 13.40
C VAL A 81 -9.45 12.98 12.95
N LEU A 82 -8.48 12.09 13.12
CA LEU A 82 -7.10 12.35 12.69
C LEU A 82 -7.04 12.43 11.15
N PRO A 83 -6.17 13.29 10.58
CA PRO A 83 -6.12 13.55 9.14
C PRO A 83 -5.38 12.46 8.35
N PHE A 84 -5.45 11.21 8.79
CA PHE A 84 -4.83 10.05 8.14
C PHE A 84 -5.58 8.76 8.48
N LEU A 85 -5.29 7.70 7.73
CA LEU A 85 -5.76 6.33 8.04
C LEU A 85 -4.60 5.43 8.44
N LEU A 86 -4.94 4.31 9.07
CA LEU A 86 -4.00 3.25 9.40
C LEU A 86 -4.44 1.95 8.70
N ASP A 87 -3.56 1.30 7.94
CA ASP A 87 -3.77 -0.07 7.46
C ASP A 87 -3.19 -1.04 8.49
N GLU A 88 -4.02 -1.87 9.11
CA GLU A 88 -3.60 -2.80 10.16
C GLU A 88 -2.66 -3.89 9.61
N THR A 89 -1.48 -4.07 10.22
CA THR A 89 -0.42 -4.97 9.73
C THR A 89 -0.15 -6.17 10.63
N ARG A 90 -1.05 -6.46 11.59
CA ARG A 90 -0.86 -7.65 12.43
C ARG A 90 -0.96 -8.92 11.60
N ASP A 91 -0.33 -9.98 12.07
CA ASP A 91 -0.54 -11.32 11.53
C ASP A 91 -1.98 -11.79 11.78
N HIS A 92 -2.47 -12.62 10.87
CA HIS A 92 -3.82 -13.18 10.94
C HIS A 92 -3.81 -14.68 11.15
N ARG A 93 -4.82 -15.17 11.85
CA ARG A 93 -5.12 -16.60 11.90
C ARG A 93 -5.94 -16.99 10.67
N ALA A 94 -5.77 -18.22 10.19
CA ALA A 94 -6.56 -18.71 9.06
C ALA A 94 -8.06 -18.64 9.41
N GLY A 95 -8.86 -18.06 8.51
CA GLY A 95 -10.31 -17.88 8.69
C GLY A 95 -10.72 -16.68 9.54
N GLU A 96 -9.78 -15.93 10.11
CA GLU A 96 -10.06 -14.73 10.90
C GLU A 96 -10.57 -13.58 10.01
N LEU A 97 -11.60 -12.87 10.50
CA LEU A 97 -12.18 -11.71 9.82
C LEU A 97 -12.37 -10.53 10.78
N PRO A 98 -12.10 -9.28 10.37
CA PRO A 98 -11.44 -8.89 9.12
C PRO A 98 -10.04 -9.49 8.97
N GLN A 99 -9.64 -9.82 7.74
CA GLN A 99 -8.32 -10.34 7.41
C GLN A 99 -7.33 -9.16 7.31
N PRO A 100 -6.46 -8.91 8.30
CA PRO A 100 -5.53 -7.79 8.29
C PRO A 100 -4.37 -8.01 7.30
N ASN A 101 -3.52 -7.00 7.17
CA ASN A 101 -2.27 -7.04 6.40
C ASN A 101 -2.45 -7.29 4.89
N GLU A 102 -3.58 -6.84 4.35
CA GLU A 102 -3.86 -6.90 2.90
C GLU A 102 -3.00 -5.91 2.09
N THR A 103 -2.44 -4.89 2.74
CA THR A 103 -1.54 -3.95 2.09
C THR A 103 -0.13 -4.52 2.10
N LYS A 104 0.17 -5.38 1.14
CA LYS A 104 1.51 -5.94 0.95
C LYS A 104 2.40 -4.93 0.25
N LEU A 105 3.34 -4.36 0.99
CA LEU A 105 4.39 -3.52 0.42
C LEU A 105 5.47 -4.40 -0.20
N THR A 106 5.41 -4.59 -1.51
CA THR A 106 6.49 -5.19 -2.28
C THR A 106 7.18 -4.11 -3.09
N PHE A 107 8.48 -3.96 -2.87
CA PHE A 107 9.31 -3.05 -3.65
C PHE A 107 10.03 -3.86 -4.71
N THR A 108 9.87 -3.48 -5.96
CA THR A 108 10.62 -4.12 -7.05
C THR A 108 12.11 -3.87 -6.86
N ASN A 109 12.90 -4.94 -6.82
CA ASN A 109 14.35 -4.87 -6.75
C ASN A 109 14.96 -5.44 -8.03
N ASN A 110 15.20 -4.58 -9.01
CA ASN A 110 15.80 -4.94 -10.30
C ASN A 110 17.28 -4.52 -10.39
N HIS A 111 17.94 -4.21 -9.27
CA HIS A 111 19.30 -3.67 -9.27
C HIS A 111 20.31 -4.58 -9.96
N LEU A 112 20.21 -5.89 -9.72
CA LEU A 112 21.08 -6.86 -10.38
C LEU A 112 20.88 -6.86 -11.89
N GLY A 113 19.63 -6.85 -12.37
CA GLY A 113 19.32 -6.79 -13.80
C GLY A 113 19.91 -5.55 -14.47
N TYR A 114 19.74 -4.38 -13.87
CA TYR A 114 20.36 -3.14 -14.35
C TYR A 114 21.89 -3.24 -14.34
N ALA A 115 22.50 -3.76 -13.27
CA ALA A 115 23.95 -3.93 -13.20
C ALA A 115 24.45 -4.81 -14.37
N LEU A 116 23.80 -5.94 -14.63
CA LEU A 116 24.15 -6.79 -15.78
C LEU A 116 24.01 -6.05 -17.11
N THR A 117 22.94 -5.27 -17.31
CA THR A 117 22.78 -4.46 -18.53
C THR A 117 23.93 -3.47 -18.70
N TRP A 118 24.25 -2.69 -17.67
CA TRP A 118 25.29 -1.65 -17.75
C TRP A 118 26.69 -2.22 -17.92
N TYR A 119 27.06 -3.25 -17.14
CA TYR A 119 28.35 -3.92 -17.30
C TYR A 119 28.44 -4.69 -18.62
N GLY A 120 27.34 -5.29 -19.08
CA GLY A 120 27.27 -5.94 -20.39
C GLY A 120 27.56 -4.95 -21.52
N LEU A 121 26.88 -3.80 -21.52
CA LEU A 121 27.11 -2.72 -22.50
C LEU A 121 28.56 -2.21 -22.45
N ALA A 122 29.14 -2.02 -21.25
CA ALA A 122 30.53 -1.61 -21.09
C ALA A 122 31.50 -2.64 -21.68
N CYS A 123 31.30 -3.93 -21.41
CA CYS A 123 32.11 -5.02 -21.99
C CYS A 123 32.02 -5.06 -23.51
N THR A 124 30.82 -4.88 -24.09
CA THR A 124 30.63 -4.80 -25.55
C THR A 124 31.40 -3.62 -26.14
N LEU A 125 31.30 -2.43 -25.54
CA LEU A 125 32.04 -1.24 -25.96
C LEU A 125 33.56 -1.44 -25.92
N ILE A 126 34.07 -2.03 -24.84
CA ILE A 126 35.49 -2.40 -24.71
C ILE A 126 35.90 -3.35 -25.84
N GLY A 127 35.10 -4.38 -26.12
CA GLY A 127 35.38 -5.35 -27.19
C GLY A 127 35.42 -4.71 -28.58
N VAL A 128 34.43 -3.89 -28.91
CA VAL A 128 34.37 -3.17 -30.21
C VAL A 128 35.55 -2.21 -30.36
N PHE A 129 35.87 -1.44 -29.32
CA PHE A 129 36.99 -0.50 -29.35
C PHE A 129 38.34 -1.20 -29.48
N ALA A 130 38.55 -2.30 -28.75
CA ALA A 130 39.77 -3.09 -28.84
C ALA A 130 39.98 -3.67 -30.25
N ALA A 131 38.91 -4.20 -30.86
CA ALA A 131 38.95 -4.70 -32.24
C ALA A 131 39.29 -3.59 -33.24
N PHE A 132 38.64 -2.43 -33.13
CA PHE A 132 38.93 -1.25 -33.96
C PHE A 132 40.38 -0.77 -33.82
N ALA A 133 40.87 -0.63 -32.58
CA ALA A 133 42.24 -0.18 -32.30
C ALA A 133 43.28 -1.16 -32.85
N TRP A 134 43.05 -2.47 -32.71
CA TRP A 134 43.94 -3.50 -33.24
C TRP A 134 44.01 -3.46 -34.77
N GLN A 135 42.87 -3.30 -35.46
CA GLN A 135 42.84 -3.15 -36.91
C GLN A 135 43.65 -1.92 -37.36
N ARG A 136 43.47 -0.78 -36.69
CA ARG A 136 44.15 0.46 -37.04
C ARG A 136 45.67 0.39 -36.83
N LEU A 137 46.12 -0.18 -35.71
CA LEU A 137 47.55 -0.35 -35.41
C LEU A 137 48.25 -1.31 -36.39
N ARG A 138 47.55 -2.33 -36.91
CA ARG A 138 48.10 -3.21 -37.95
C ARG A 138 48.22 -2.51 -39.29
N ALA A 139 47.23 -1.70 -39.68
CA ALA A 139 47.25 -0.96 -40.94
C ALA A 139 48.36 0.11 -41.01
N SER A 140 48.78 0.67 -39.87
CA SER A 140 49.87 1.66 -39.81
C SER A 140 51.29 1.09 -39.82
N ARG A 141 51.43 -0.25 -39.82
CA ARG A 141 52.74 -0.96 -39.81
C ARG A 141 53.14 -1.53 -41.17
N LEU A 142 52.32 -1.33 -42.19
CA LEU A 142 52.58 -1.66 -43.60
C LEU A 142 52.83 -0.36 -44.38
#